data_AF-A0A4R5MGG1-F1
#
_entry.id   AF-A0A4R5MGG1-F1
#
_cell.length_a   1.000
_cell.length_b   1.000
_cell.length_c   1.000
_cell.angle_alpha   90.00
_cell.angle_beta   90.00
_cell.angle_gamma   90.00
#
_symmetry.space_group_name_H-M   'P 1'
#
loop_
_entity.id
_entity.type
_entity.pdbx_description
1 polymer ?
#
loop_
_entity_poly.entity_id
_entity_poly.type
_entity_poly.pdbx_seq_one_letter_code
_entity_poly.pdbx_strand_id
1 'polypeptide(L)'
;MPDVAKASPREAYYSQIARQRMSPLWESLHSLVPKAPRPQAVPEIWKYAQLREFVLKAGDIISAEEAIRRVLVLENPGLPGKSSLTPNLYGGLQLILPGEIAPSHRHTQSALRFIVEGKGAWTAVDGERTTMHPGDFIITPSWTWHDHGNPSEEEGGEPVIWLDGLDIPLLLQLDAGFAESHPEMMQPVSRTEGDSFARFGHNMAPVRYKATGQTSPIFSYPYERSREALDTLYRCGELDDWDGVKLRYVNPMTGGWPIPTMATFMQFLPGGYKGRSSRSTDSTVYCVVEGTGVARIGDHIFTFSPHDIFVVPSWHLVQLEAEVDAVLFSYSDRPVLTALNLLREERI
;
A
#
# COMPACT_ATOMS: atom_id res chain seq x y z
N MET A 1 22.73 -0.73 -59.06
CA MET A 1 21.56 -0.27 -58.28
C MET A 1 21.12 -1.44 -57.42
N PRO A 2 21.04 -1.32 -56.09
CA PRO A 2 20.64 -2.44 -55.25
C PRO A 2 19.13 -2.70 -55.43
N ASP A 3 18.82 -3.99 -55.56
CA ASP A 3 17.49 -4.55 -55.79
C ASP A 3 16.59 -4.29 -54.57
N VAL A 4 15.55 -3.48 -54.73
CA VAL A 4 14.57 -3.21 -53.67
C VAL A 4 13.71 -4.46 -53.54
N ALA A 5 14.06 -5.34 -52.61
CA ALA A 5 13.29 -6.55 -52.31
C ALA A 5 11.80 -6.19 -52.10
N LYS A 6 10.93 -6.72 -52.94
CA LYS A 6 9.47 -6.55 -52.81
C LYS A 6 9.03 -7.09 -51.45
N ALA A 7 8.40 -6.25 -50.63
CA ALA A 7 7.77 -6.66 -49.38
C ALA A 7 6.85 -7.87 -49.62
N SER A 8 6.91 -8.85 -48.72
CA SER A 8 6.06 -10.04 -48.80
C SER A 8 4.58 -9.65 -48.76
N PRO A 9 3.66 -10.47 -49.31
CA PRO A 9 2.22 -10.23 -49.20
C PRO A 9 1.75 -10.00 -47.75
N ARG A 10 2.40 -10.66 -46.78
CA ARG A 10 2.13 -10.52 -45.34
C ARG A 10 2.53 -9.15 -44.80
N GLU A 11 3.73 -8.66 -45.13
CA GLU A 11 4.20 -7.33 -44.71
C GLU A 11 3.40 -6.21 -45.35
N ALA A 12 3.01 -6.38 -46.62
CA ALA A 12 2.13 -5.45 -47.32
C ALA A 12 0.74 -5.38 -46.64
N TYR A 13 0.17 -6.53 -46.30
CA TYR A 13 -1.08 -6.61 -45.54
C TYR A 13 -0.96 -5.95 -44.15
N TYR A 14 0.11 -6.25 -43.40
CA TYR A 14 0.36 -5.64 -42.08
C TYR A 14 0.50 -4.13 -42.16
N SER A 15 1.18 -3.62 -43.18
CA SER A 15 1.28 -2.18 -43.43
C SER A 15 -0.07 -1.54 -43.75
N GLN A 16 -0.94 -2.23 -44.50
CA GLN A 16 -2.28 -1.73 -44.82
C GLN A 16 -3.18 -1.69 -43.58
N ILE A 17 -3.22 -2.76 -42.79
CA ILE A 17 -4.07 -2.81 -41.59
C ILE A 17 -3.55 -1.86 -40.51
N ALA A 18 -2.23 -1.65 -40.40
CA ALA A 18 -1.65 -0.68 -39.48
C ALA A 18 -2.06 0.77 -39.80
N ARG A 19 -2.19 1.13 -41.09
CA ARG A 19 -2.74 2.44 -41.51
C ARG A 19 -4.19 2.63 -41.08
N GLN A 20 -4.93 1.53 -40.91
CA GLN A 20 -6.29 1.50 -40.38
C GLN A 20 -6.33 1.30 -38.86
N ARG A 21 -5.17 1.34 -38.18
CA ARG A 21 -5.01 1.10 -36.74
C ARG A 21 -5.52 -0.26 -36.25
N MET A 22 -5.36 -1.29 -37.07
CA MET A 22 -5.64 -2.68 -36.71
C MET A 22 -4.33 -3.44 -36.47
N SER A 23 -4.35 -4.39 -35.53
CA SER A 23 -3.23 -5.28 -35.22
C SER A 23 -3.63 -6.76 -35.40
N PRO A 24 -2.76 -7.61 -35.94
CA PRO A 24 -3.06 -9.02 -36.16
C PRO A 24 -2.95 -9.84 -34.86
N LEU A 25 -4.09 -10.28 -34.31
CA LEU A 25 -4.11 -11.05 -33.06
C LEU A 25 -3.25 -12.34 -33.11
N TRP A 26 -3.19 -13.01 -34.26
CA TRP A 26 -2.42 -14.26 -34.41
C TRP A 26 -0.90 -14.08 -34.23
N GLU A 27 -0.37 -12.85 -34.34
CA GLU A 27 1.04 -12.57 -33.98
C GLU A 27 1.26 -12.46 -32.47
N SER A 28 0.20 -12.18 -31.69
CA SER A 28 0.33 -11.70 -30.31
C SER A 28 -0.52 -12.47 -29.29
N LEU A 29 -1.35 -13.42 -29.73
CA LEU A 29 -2.30 -14.13 -28.85
C LEU A 29 -1.62 -14.76 -27.63
N HIS A 30 -0.46 -15.39 -27.82
CA HIS A 30 0.29 -16.03 -26.74
C HIS A 30 0.86 -15.04 -25.70
N SER A 31 1.09 -13.79 -26.12
CA SER A 31 1.53 -12.71 -25.24
C SER A 31 0.34 -12.06 -24.51
N LEU A 32 -0.82 -11.96 -25.17
CA LEU A 32 -2.03 -11.38 -24.61
C LEU A 32 -2.78 -12.33 -23.67
N VAL A 33 -2.69 -13.65 -23.90
CA VAL A 33 -3.34 -14.69 -23.09
C VAL A 33 -2.29 -15.70 -22.64
N PRO A 34 -1.48 -15.37 -21.62
CA PRO A 34 -0.42 -16.26 -21.13
C PRO A 34 -1.02 -17.42 -20.31
N LYS A 35 -0.26 -18.51 -20.16
CA LYS A 35 -0.65 -19.67 -19.32
C LYS A 35 -0.71 -19.36 -17.82
N ALA A 36 0.02 -18.34 -17.38
CA ALA A 36 0.10 -17.83 -16.03
C ALA A 36 0.46 -16.33 -16.06
N PRO A 37 0.20 -15.55 -15.00
CA PRO A 37 0.60 -14.15 -14.93
C PRO A 37 2.09 -13.96 -15.20
N ARG A 38 2.42 -12.88 -15.92
CA ARG A 38 3.79 -12.44 -16.22
C ARG A 38 3.93 -10.97 -15.83
N PRO A 39 3.98 -10.65 -14.53
CA PRO A 39 4.05 -9.27 -14.08
C PRO A 39 5.32 -8.60 -14.62
N GLN A 40 5.20 -7.30 -14.94
CA GLN A 40 6.36 -6.47 -15.26
C GLN A 40 7.13 -6.09 -13.99
N ALA A 41 6.42 -5.87 -12.88
CA ALA A 41 7.04 -5.64 -11.58
C ALA A 41 7.89 -6.84 -11.16
N VAL A 42 9.07 -6.53 -10.61
CA VAL A 42 10.02 -7.52 -10.10
C VAL A 42 10.03 -7.51 -8.57
N PRO A 43 10.42 -8.62 -7.91
CA PRO A 43 10.68 -8.60 -6.47
C PRO A 43 11.78 -7.59 -6.15
N GLU A 44 11.55 -6.74 -5.15
CA GLU A 44 12.48 -5.68 -4.76
C GLU A 44 12.36 -5.36 -3.27
N ILE A 45 13.44 -4.88 -2.66
CA ILE A 45 13.47 -4.40 -1.27
C ILE A 45 14.14 -3.02 -1.17
N TRP A 46 13.46 -2.12 -0.47
CA TRP A 46 13.96 -0.81 -0.11
C TRP A 46 14.43 -0.82 1.33
N LYS A 47 15.74 -0.62 1.52
CA LYS A 47 16.38 -0.59 2.83
C LYS A 47 16.16 0.72 3.55
N TYR A 48 15.32 0.73 4.58
CA TYR A 48 14.92 1.97 5.25
C TYR A 48 16.10 2.73 5.84
N ALA A 49 17.06 2.03 6.43
CA ALA A 49 18.29 2.64 6.97
C ALA A 49 19.05 3.47 5.93
N GLN A 50 18.99 3.08 4.65
CA GLN A 50 19.61 3.82 3.54
C GLN A 50 18.70 4.95 3.05
N LEU A 51 17.39 4.69 2.97
CA LEU A 51 16.42 5.65 2.48
C LEU A 51 16.16 6.82 3.42
N ARG A 52 16.23 6.59 4.74
CA ARG A 52 15.91 7.57 5.77
C ARG A 52 16.70 8.87 5.60
N GLU A 53 17.98 8.77 5.26
CA GLU A 53 18.82 9.95 5.01
C GLU A 53 18.32 10.77 3.82
N PHE A 54 17.89 10.14 2.74
CA PHE A 54 17.34 10.83 1.58
C PHE A 54 15.99 11.47 1.88
N VAL A 55 15.12 10.78 2.63
CA VAL A 55 13.81 11.31 3.05
C VAL A 55 14.00 12.55 3.92
N LEU A 56 14.86 12.49 4.93
CA LEU A 56 15.15 13.65 5.80
C LEU A 56 15.82 14.79 5.04
N LYS A 57 16.76 14.49 4.15
CA LYS A 57 17.43 15.51 3.33
C LYS A 57 16.48 16.24 2.39
N ALA A 58 15.41 15.58 1.90
CA ALA A 58 14.35 16.28 1.17
C ALA A 58 13.70 17.38 2.03
N GLY A 59 13.63 17.12 3.34
CA GLY A 59 13.24 18.05 4.40
C GLY A 59 13.92 19.42 4.31
N ASP A 60 15.25 19.40 4.14
CA ASP A 60 16.11 20.59 4.14
C ASP A 60 16.06 21.38 2.82
N ILE A 61 15.69 20.73 1.73
CA ILE A 61 15.86 21.26 0.36
C ILE A 61 14.53 21.73 -0.24
N ILE A 62 13.43 21.06 0.10
CA ILE A 62 12.12 21.29 -0.49
C ILE A 62 11.17 21.70 0.63
N SER A 63 10.49 22.85 0.49
CA SER A 63 9.51 23.27 1.49
C SER A 63 8.21 22.45 1.41
N ALA A 64 7.44 22.38 2.50
CA ALA A 64 6.13 21.73 2.49
C ALA A 64 5.16 22.37 1.48
N GLU A 65 5.20 23.70 1.37
CA GLU A 65 4.37 24.48 0.45
C GLU A 65 4.69 24.15 -1.01
N GLU A 66 5.97 24.02 -1.36
CA GLU A 66 6.42 23.66 -2.71
C GLU A 66 6.02 22.24 -3.09
N ALA A 67 6.14 21.29 -2.15
CA ALA A 67 5.90 19.88 -2.45
C ALA A 67 4.41 19.49 -2.50
N ILE A 68 3.51 20.22 -1.83
CA ILE A 68 2.13 19.83 -1.46
C ILE A 68 2.10 18.57 -0.55
N ARG A 69 2.81 17.52 -0.95
CA ARG A 69 3.14 16.31 -0.21
C ARG A 69 4.61 15.96 -0.50
N ARG A 70 5.48 16.01 0.53
CA ARG A 70 6.91 15.70 0.38
C ARG A 70 7.13 14.20 0.45
N VAL A 71 6.96 13.52 -0.69
CA VAL A 71 7.03 12.06 -0.80
C VAL A 71 8.16 11.64 -1.74
N LEU A 72 8.93 10.64 -1.33
CA LEU A 72 9.81 9.90 -2.23
C LEU A 72 9.13 8.58 -2.62
N VAL A 73 8.76 8.46 -3.89
CA VAL A 73 8.09 7.28 -4.42
C VAL A 73 9.06 6.10 -4.51
N LEU A 74 8.62 4.93 -4.06
CA LEU A 74 9.36 3.68 -4.21
C LEU A 74 9.00 3.06 -5.56
N GLU A 75 9.76 3.41 -6.60
CA GLU A 75 9.50 2.95 -7.96
C GLU A 75 10.12 1.56 -8.21
N ASN A 76 9.27 0.59 -8.58
CA ASN A 76 9.73 -0.75 -8.91
C ASN A 76 10.62 -0.74 -10.17
N PRO A 77 11.79 -1.38 -10.18
CA PRO A 77 12.68 -1.42 -11.35
C PRO A 77 12.05 -2.00 -12.62
N GLY A 78 11.03 -2.85 -12.46
CA GLY A 78 10.24 -3.41 -13.56
C GLY A 78 9.19 -2.45 -14.14
N LEU A 79 8.99 -1.28 -13.53
CA LEU A 79 7.98 -0.28 -13.89
C LEU A 79 8.59 1.14 -14.00
N PRO A 80 9.68 1.35 -14.75
CA PRO A 80 10.37 2.64 -14.80
C PRO A 80 9.46 3.76 -15.32
N GLY A 81 9.45 4.91 -14.62
CA GLY A 81 8.64 6.08 -14.95
C GLY A 81 7.14 5.91 -14.70
N LYS A 82 6.72 4.85 -13.99
CA LYS A 82 5.32 4.65 -13.59
C LYS A 82 5.01 5.17 -12.18
N SER A 83 6.05 5.47 -11.39
CA SER A 83 5.91 5.93 -10.00
C SER A 83 5.03 4.98 -9.17
N SER A 84 5.35 3.69 -9.19
CA SER A 84 4.52 2.64 -8.57
C SER A 84 5.34 1.45 -8.08
N LEU A 85 4.90 0.83 -6.98
CA LEU A 85 5.49 -0.40 -6.42
C LEU A 85 5.06 -1.65 -7.20
N THR A 86 3.81 -1.67 -7.67
CA THR A 86 3.22 -2.72 -8.51
C THR A 86 2.40 -2.08 -9.62
N PRO A 87 1.90 -2.84 -10.62
CA PRO A 87 1.05 -2.26 -11.66
C PRO A 87 -0.21 -1.57 -11.13
N ASN A 88 -0.67 -1.91 -9.91
CA ASN A 88 -1.93 -1.43 -9.34
C ASN A 88 -1.75 -0.65 -8.02
N LEU A 89 -0.57 -0.72 -7.39
CA LEU A 89 -0.30 -0.13 -6.08
C LEU A 89 0.84 0.88 -6.16
N TYR A 90 0.55 2.08 -5.66
CA TYR A 90 1.53 3.10 -5.36
C TYR A 90 2.08 2.89 -3.95
N GLY A 91 3.36 3.22 -3.74
CA GLY A 91 3.82 3.52 -2.40
C GLY A 91 5.05 4.42 -2.36
N GLY A 92 5.17 5.18 -1.28
CA GLY A 92 6.22 6.17 -1.09
C GLY A 92 6.41 6.50 0.38
N LEU A 93 7.61 6.98 0.72
CA LEU A 93 7.89 7.49 2.06
C LEU A 93 7.65 8.99 2.10
N GLN A 94 6.70 9.42 2.92
CA GLN A 94 6.38 10.82 3.13
C GLN A 94 6.97 11.33 4.44
N LEU A 95 7.47 12.56 4.41
CA LEU A 95 7.97 13.30 5.57
C LEU A 95 7.07 14.49 5.90
N ILE A 96 6.85 14.73 7.19
CA ILE A 96 6.37 16.01 7.71
C ILE A 96 7.26 16.49 8.86
N LEU A 97 7.83 17.69 8.72
CA LEU A 97 8.69 18.28 9.74
C LEU A 97 7.85 19.03 10.80
N PRO A 98 8.42 19.29 12.00
CA PRO A 98 7.76 20.10 13.02
C PRO A 98 7.26 21.44 12.49
N GLY A 99 6.04 21.82 12.85
CA GLY A 99 5.37 23.06 12.44
C GLY A 99 4.80 23.04 11.00
N GLU A 100 5.03 21.98 10.22
CA GLU A 100 4.50 21.90 8.87
C GLU A 100 3.04 21.46 8.84
N ILE A 101 2.32 21.99 7.84
CA ILE A 101 0.96 21.58 7.49
C ILE A 101 0.98 21.12 6.04
N ALA A 102 0.47 19.92 5.82
CA ALA A 102 0.25 19.37 4.50
C ALA A 102 -1.23 19.63 4.13
N PRO A 103 -1.54 20.52 3.14
CA PRO A 103 -2.88 21.06 2.93
C PRO A 103 -3.99 20.03 2.70
N SER A 104 -5.21 20.44 3.05
CA SER A 104 -6.42 19.64 2.92
C SER A 104 -6.91 19.51 1.48
N HIS A 105 -7.20 18.28 1.08
CA HIS A 105 -7.75 17.96 -0.22
C HIS A 105 -8.56 16.67 -0.16
N ARG A 106 -9.21 16.31 -1.26
CA ARG A 106 -9.86 15.01 -1.45
C ARG A 106 -9.62 14.50 -2.87
N HIS A 107 -9.62 13.20 -3.04
CA HIS A 107 -9.48 12.56 -4.34
C HIS A 107 -10.16 11.18 -4.35
N THR A 108 -10.45 10.64 -5.53
CA THR A 108 -11.12 9.33 -5.64
C THR A 108 -10.22 8.16 -5.28
N GLN A 109 -8.91 8.31 -5.37
CA GLN A 109 -7.95 7.33 -4.88
C GLN A 109 -8.13 7.15 -3.37
N SER A 110 -8.11 5.91 -2.91
CA SER A 110 -8.05 5.64 -1.47
C SER A 110 -6.60 5.57 -1.04
N ALA A 111 -6.30 6.03 0.17
CA ALA A 111 -4.96 5.90 0.73
C ALA A 111 -4.96 5.16 2.05
N LEU A 112 -3.84 4.51 2.31
CA LEU A 112 -3.39 4.14 3.64
C LEU A 112 -2.09 4.85 3.97
N ARG A 113 -1.88 5.03 5.27
CA ARG A 113 -0.67 5.58 5.88
C ARG A 113 -0.26 4.62 6.97
N PHE A 114 0.90 4.03 6.81
CA PHE A 114 1.51 3.17 7.83
C PHE A 114 2.66 3.93 8.46
N ILE A 115 2.52 4.31 9.73
CA ILE A 115 3.48 5.18 10.40
C ILE A 115 4.76 4.40 10.68
N VAL A 116 5.89 4.89 10.17
CA VAL A 116 7.18 4.21 10.24
C VAL A 116 8.00 4.74 11.41
N GLU A 117 8.12 6.06 11.55
CA GLU A 117 8.99 6.69 12.53
C GLU A 117 8.45 8.06 12.97
N GLY A 118 8.77 8.45 14.19
CA GLY A 118 8.53 9.80 14.73
C GLY A 118 7.31 9.87 15.65
N LYS A 119 7.03 11.08 16.16
CA LYS A 119 5.90 11.34 17.04
C LYS A 119 5.34 12.76 16.85
N GLY A 120 4.09 12.94 17.26
CA GLY A 120 3.46 14.26 17.38
C GLY A 120 2.62 14.67 16.17
N ALA A 121 2.98 14.23 14.95
CA ALA A 121 2.16 14.51 13.77
C ALA A 121 0.76 13.90 13.85
N TRP A 122 -0.18 14.46 13.09
CA TRP A 122 -1.55 14.00 13.01
C TRP A 122 -2.04 13.85 11.56
N THR A 123 -3.06 13.02 11.40
CA THR A 123 -3.93 12.98 10.21
C THR A 123 -5.32 13.47 10.59
N ALA A 124 -5.91 14.33 9.76
CA ALA A 124 -7.33 14.67 9.84
C ALA A 124 -8.10 14.00 8.69
N VAL A 125 -9.27 13.41 8.97
CA VAL A 125 -10.18 12.81 7.96
C VAL A 125 -11.63 13.18 8.30
N ASP A 126 -12.31 13.87 7.38
CA ASP A 126 -13.69 14.35 7.52
C ASP A 126 -14.01 14.93 8.91
N GLY A 127 -13.11 15.80 9.39
CA GLY A 127 -13.26 16.52 10.64
C GLY A 127 -12.99 15.73 11.93
N GLU A 128 -12.36 14.56 11.86
CA GLU A 128 -11.76 13.90 13.03
C GLU A 128 -10.23 13.86 12.85
N ARG A 129 -9.47 14.17 13.92
CA ARG A 129 -8.01 14.04 13.94
C ARG A 129 -7.59 12.78 14.69
N THR A 130 -6.51 12.15 14.24
CA THR A 130 -5.79 11.10 14.96
C THR A 130 -4.30 11.46 15.01
N THR A 131 -3.71 11.32 16.17
CA THR A 131 -2.27 11.38 16.37
C THR A 131 -1.64 10.14 15.74
N MET A 132 -0.47 10.33 15.09
CA MET A 132 0.28 9.27 14.44
C MET A 132 1.29 8.65 15.42
N HIS A 133 1.24 7.33 15.61
CA HIS A 133 2.25 6.58 16.35
C HIS A 133 2.86 5.49 15.46
N PRO A 134 4.15 5.15 15.64
CA PRO A 134 4.78 4.08 14.87
C PRO A 134 4.00 2.76 14.91
N GLY A 135 3.81 2.16 13.73
CA GLY A 135 3.01 0.96 13.53
C GLY A 135 1.51 1.21 13.32
N ASP A 136 1.00 2.43 13.54
CA ASP A 136 -0.40 2.73 13.31
C ASP A 136 -0.73 2.64 11.83
N PHE A 137 -1.88 2.03 11.54
CA PHE A 137 -2.46 1.98 10.20
C PHE A 137 -3.63 2.98 10.14
N ILE A 138 -3.49 4.00 9.32
CA ILE A 138 -4.49 5.05 9.13
C ILE A 138 -4.95 5.02 7.68
N ILE A 139 -6.24 5.20 7.42
CA ILE A 139 -6.79 5.28 6.05
C ILE A 139 -7.37 6.66 5.78
N THR A 140 -7.26 7.10 4.53
CA THR A 140 -8.04 8.23 4.01
C THR A 140 -8.96 7.70 2.92
N PRO A 141 -10.23 7.42 3.27
CA PRO A 141 -11.20 6.88 2.33
C PRO A 141 -11.35 7.74 1.07
N SER A 142 -11.67 7.08 -0.04
CA SER A 142 -12.06 7.75 -1.29
C SER A 142 -13.02 8.91 -1.04
N TRP A 143 -12.71 10.07 -1.62
CA TRP A 143 -13.51 11.29 -1.60
C TRP A 143 -13.75 11.95 -0.23
N THR A 144 -12.92 11.63 0.77
CA THR A 144 -12.92 12.30 2.08
C THR A 144 -11.90 13.43 2.15
N TRP A 145 -12.25 14.51 2.83
CA TRP A 145 -11.31 15.61 3.08
C TRP A 145 -10.24 15.14 4.04
N HIS A 146 -8.98 15.36 3.69
CA HIS A 146 -7.88 14.97 4.54
C HIS A 146 -6.67 15.91 4.45
N ASP A 147 -6.09 16.16 5.61
CA ASP A 147 -4.87 16.94 5.82
C ASP A 147 -3.98 16.28 6.86
N HIS A 148 -2.77 16.82 7.00
CA HIS A 148 -1.80 16.39 7.99
C HIS A 148 -1.13 17.63 8.57
N GLY A 149 -0.66 17.50 9.81
CA GLY A 149 0.21 18.52 10.36
C GLY A 149 1.11 17.93 11.44
N ASN A 150 2.04 18.76 11.88
CA ASN A 150 2.98 18.43 12.94
C ASN A 150 3.08 19.62 13.89
N PRO A 151 3.02 19.41 15.22
CA PRO A 151 3.26 20.48 16.18
C PRO A 151 4.61 21.14 15.92
N SER A 152 4.76 22.38 16.35
CA SER A 152 6.07 23.03 16.32
C SER A 152 7.09 22.25 17.15
N GLU A 153 8.37 22.47 16.91
CA GLU A 153 9.44 21.85 17.72
C GLU A 153 9.32 22.27 19.19
N GLU A 154 8.89 23.50 19.47
CA GLU A 154 8.62 24.02 20.82
C GLU A 154 7.46 23.28 21.53
N GLU A 155 6.48 22.82 20.76
CA GLU A 155 5.35 22.01 21.24
C GLU A 155 5.67 20.50 21.27
N GLY A 156 6.93 20.12 20.98
CA GLY A 156 7.41 18.74 21.04
C GLY A 156 7.22 17.93 19.76
N GLY A 157 6.98 18.59 18.62
CA GLY A 157 6.96 17.95 17.31
C GLY A 157 8.32 17.38 16.92
N GLU A 158 8.32 16.19 16.32
CA GLU A 158 9.51 15.56 15.74
C GLU A 158 9.24 15.26 14.25
N PRO A 159 10.26 15.12 13.39
CA PRO A 159 10.06 14.60 12.05
C PRO A 159 9.31 13.27 12.07
N VAL A 160 8.19 13.20 11.34
CA VAL A 160 7.40 11.96 11.20
C VAL A 160 7.50 11.46 9.77
N ILE A 161 7.83 10.17 9.62
CA ILE A 161 7.91 9.46 8.36
C ILE A 161 6.87 8.34 8.33
N TRP A 162 6.14 8.24 7.23
CA TRP A 162 5.20 7.13 7.01
C TRP A 162 5.30 6.58 5.59
N LEU A 163 4.84 5.35 5.43
CA LEU A 163 4.59 4.73 4.14
C LEU A 163 3.17 5.08 3.69
N ASP A 164 3.06 5.81 2.59
CA ASP A 164 1.82 5.92 1.85
C ASP A 164 1.61 4.68 0.98
N GLY A 165 0.39 4.14 0.97
CA GLY A 165 -0.06 3.12 0.02
C GLY A 165 -1.35 3.59 -0.65
N LEU A 166 -1.39 3.61 -1.99
CA LEU A 166 -2.55 4.11 -2.74
C LEU A 166 -2.87 3.24 -3.95
N ASP A 167 -4.12 3.32 -4.39
CA ASP A 167 -4.60 2.72 -5.64
C ASP A 167 -4.48 3.67 -6.85
N ILE A 168 -3.56 4.64 -6.81
CA ILE A 168 -3.30 5.57 -7.92
C ILE A 168 -3.11 4.84 -9.27
N PRO A 169 -2.22 3.83 -9.39
CA PRO A 169 -1.96 3.20 -10.68
C PRO A 169 -3.20 2.46 -11.22
N LEU A 170 -4.00 1.87 -10.32
CA LEU A 170 -5.26 1.24 -10.68
C LEU A 170 -6.27 2.25 -11.22
N LEU A 171 -6.51 3.37 -10.52
CA LEU A 171 -7.49 4.37 -10.97
C LEU A 171 -7.06 5.09 -12.24
N LEU A 172 -5.75 5.22 -12.49
CA LEU A 172 -5.22 5.71 -13.77
C LEU A 172 -5.57 4.76 -14.92
N GLN A 173 -5.50 3.44 -14.72
CA GLN A 173 -5.90 2.46 -15.75
C GLN A 173 -7.41 2.44 -16.01
N LEU A 174 -8.21 2.81 -14.99
CA LEU A 174 -9.66 2.86 -15.08
C LEU A 174 -10.21 4.23 -15.51
N ASP A 175 -9.33 5.22 -15.75
CA ASP A 175 -9.70 6.62 -16.03
C ASP A 175 -10.70 7.20 -15.00
N ALA A 176 -10.50 6.87 -13.71
CA ALA A 176 -11.45 7.16 -12.62
C ALA A 176 -10.92 8.16 -11.58
N GLY A 177 -9.89 8.94 -11.93
CA GLY A 177 -9.26 9.93 -11.04
C GLY A 177 -10.01 11.25 -11.00
N PHE A 178 -10.33 11.73 -9.78
CA PHE A 178 -10.82 13.08 -9.51
C PHE A 178 -10.10 13.63 -8.27
N ALA A 179 -9.91 14.95 -8.20
CA ALA A 179 -9.35 15.63 -7.04
C ALA A 179 -9.95 17.03 -6.86
N GLU A 180 -10.02 17.48 -5.61
CA GLU A 180 -10.39 18.84 -5.23
C GLU A 180 -9.52 19.32 -4.06
N SER A 181 -9.07 20.57 -4.14
CA SER A 181 -8.40 21.25 -3.02
C SER A 181 -9.44 21.91 -2.12
N HIS A 182 -9.21 21.86 -0.81
CA HIS A 182 -10.04 22.57 0.14
C HIS A 182 -9.73 24.08 0.08
N PRO A 183 -10.70 24.98 0.29
CA PRO A 183 -10.44 26.44 0.27
C PRO A 183 -9.48 26.91 1.37
N GLU A 184 -9.43 26.20 2.50
CA GLU A 184 -8.53 26.45 3.61
C GLU A 184 -7.46 25.35 3.73
N MET A 185 -6.31 25.70 4.32
CA MET A 185 -5.17 24.79 4.52
C MET A 185 -5.54 23.53 5.31
N MET A 186 -6.43 23.65 6.29
CA MET A 186 -6.91 22.55 7.12
C MET A 186 -8.43 22.49 7.07
N GLN A 187 -8.98 21.28 7.17
CA GLN A 187 -10.43 21.13 7.33
C GLN A 187 -10.87 21.47 8.77
N PRO A 188 -12.13 21.87 8.99
CA PRO A 188 -12.68 22.01 10.33
C PRO A 188 -12.71 20.67 11.07
N VAL A 189 -12.16 20.65 12.28
CA VAL A 189 -12.29 19.50 13.19
C VAL A 189 -13.64 19.60 13.91
N SER A 190 -14.53 18.67 13.61
CA SER A 190 -15.90 18.62 14.14
C SER A 190 -16.09 17.52 15.18
N ARG A 191 -15.14 16.58 15.29
CA ARG A 191 -15.14 15.45 16.21
C ARG A 191 -13.82 15.34 16.96
N THR A 192 -13.90 14.88 18.21
CA THR A 192 -12.72 14.59 19.03
C THR A 192 -12.00 13.35 18.51
N GLU A 193 -10.69 13.30 18.72
CA GLU A 193 -9.88 12.12 18.46
C GLU A 193 -10.46 10.87 19.14
N GLY A 194 -10.54 9.77 18.39
CA GLY A 194 -11.05 8.49 18.87
C GLY A 194 -12.57 8.32 18.79
N ASP A 195 -13.34 9.30 18.29
CA ASP A 195 -14.79 9.17 18.10
C ASP A 195 -15.14 8.00 17.16
N SER A 196 -14.46 7.88 16.02
CA SER A 196 -14.64 6.76 15.08
C SER A 196 -14.35 5.40 15.72
N PHE A 197 -13.26 5.29 16.47
CA PHE A 197 -12.89 4.05 17.17
C PHE A 197 -13.90 3.71 18.28
N ALA A 198 -14.37 4.68 19.06
CA ALA A 198 -15.37 4.46 20.10
C ALA A 198 -16.70 3.94 19.53
N ARG A 199 -17.10 4.42 18.34
CA ARG A 199 -18.35 4.01 17.69
C ARG A 199 -18.30 2.62 17.08
N PHE A 200 -17.15 2.20 16.55
CA PHE A 200 -17.07 1.04 15.66
C PHE A 200 -15.98 0.03 16.02
N GLY A 201 -15.00 0.40 16.84
CA GLY A 201 -13.78 -0.37 17.14
C GLY A 201 -13.92 -1.40 18.27
N HIS A 202 -15.05 -1.44 18.97
CA HIS A 202 -15.30 -2.35 20.10
C HIS A 202 -16.28 -3.47 19.78
N ASN A 203 -16.30 -3.96 18.53
CA ASN A 203 -17.26 -4.98 18.05
C ASN A 203 -18.73 -4.60 18.31
N MET A 204 -19.02 -3.30 18.26
CA MET A 204 -20.34 -2.69 18.42
C MET A 204 -20.48 -1.58 17.37
N ALA A 205 -21.72 -1.22 17.04
CA ALA A 205 -22.01 -0.12 16.12
C ALA A 205 -23.25 0.66 16.60
N PRO A 206 -23.39 1.96 16.24
CA PRO A 206 -24.59 2.71 16.58
C PRO A 206 -25.84 2.10 15.93
N VAL A 207 -26.90 1.90 16.71
CA VAL A 207 -28.12 1.13 16.33
C VAL A 207 -28.76 1.55 15.01
N ARG A 208 -28.62 2.82 14.62
CA ARG A 208 -29.24 3.39 13.41
C ARG A 208 -28.22 3.93 12.41
N TYR A 209 -26.95 3.55 12.55
CA TYR A 209 -25.93 3.91 11.59
C TYR A 209 -26.22 3.22 10.25
N LYS A 210 -26.09 3.97 9.16
CA LYS A 210 -26.18 3.45 7.79
C LYS A 210 -24.86 3.76 7.11
N ALA A 211 -24.15 2.72 6.66
CA ALA A 211 -22.93 2.91 5.88
C ALA A 211 -23.27 3.68 4.59
N THR A 212 -22.49 4.71 4.30
CA THR A 212 -22.63 5.56 3.10
C THR A 212 -21.75 5.09 1.94
N GLY A 213 -20.89 4.09 2.18
CA GLY A 213 -19.97 3.54 1.19
C GLY A 213 -19.41 2.18 1.62
N GLN A 214 -18.43 1.70 0.87
CA GLN A 214 -17.78 0.39 1.12
C GLN A 214 -16.53 0.49 2.01
N THR A 215 -16.00 1.70 2.21
CA THR A 215 -14.83 1.94 3.06
C THR A 215 -15.22 1.92 4.53
N SER A 216 -14.28 1.55 5.40
CA SER A 216 -14.51 1.50 6.84
C SER A 216 -14.80 2.88 7.43
N PRO A 217 -15.74 2.98 8.39
CA PRO A 217 -15.92 4.20 9.17
C PRO A 217 -14.86 4.38 10.26
N ILE A 218 -14.06 3.34 10.57
CA ILE A 218 -12.84 3.47 11.36
C ILE A 218 -11.73 3.86 10.39
N PHE A 219 -11.09 5.00 10.65
CA PHE A 219 -9.98 5.47 9.84
C PHE A 219 -8.62 5.34 10.52
N SER A 220 -8.56 5.06 11.83
CA SER A 220 -7.33 4.88 12.61
C SER A 220 -7.35 3.53 13.32
N TYR A 221 -6.31 2.71 13.09
CA TYR A 221 -6.14 1.37 13.64
C TYR A 221 -4.82 1.32 14.41
N PRO A 222 -4.87 1.43 15.76
CA PRO A 222 -3.66 1.52 16.56
C PRO A 222 -2.82 0.24 16.52
N TYR A 223 -1.51 0.39 16.48
CA TYR A 223 -0.58 -0.73 16.46
C TYR A 223 -0.71 -1.63 17.69
N GLU A 224 -0.78 -1.01 18.88
CA GLU A 224 -0.85 -1.70 20.17
C GLU A 224 -1.97 -2.75 20.19
N ARG A 225 -3.13 -2.42 19.61
CA ARG A 225 -4.29 -3.33 19.50
C ARG A 225 -4.02 -4.51 18.57
N SER A 226 -3.38 -4.23 17.44
CA SER A 226 -3.02 -5.25 16.47
C SER A 226 -1.96 -6.20 17.05
N ARG A 227 -0.96 -5.63 17.73
CA ARG A 227 0.12 -6.38 18.38
C ARG A 227 -0.40 -7.26 19.51
N GLU A 228 -1.27 -6.73 20.38
CA GLU A 228 -1.93 -7.46 21.48
C GLU A 228 -2.70 -8.69 20.97
N ALA A 229 -3.47 -8.52 19.89
CA ALA A 229 -4.24 -9.61 19.29
C ALA A 229 -3.33 -10.73 18.76
N LEU A 230 -2.29 -10.36 18.00
CA LEU A 230 -1.34 -11.33 17.45
C LEU A 230 -0.59 -12.10 18.54
N ASP A 231 -0.17 -11.40 19.61
CA ASP A 231 0.50 -12.03 20.74
C ASP A 231 -0.39 -13.02 21.48
N THR A 232 -1.66 -12.66 21.66
CA THR A 232 -2.64 -13.52 22.32
C THR A 232 -2.89 -14.79 21.51
N LEU A 233 -3.11 -14.66 20.21
CA LEU A 233 -3.34 -15.82 19.32
C LEU A 233 -2.13 -16.76 19.28
N TYR A 234 -0.92 -16.21 19.18
CA TYR A 234 0.30 -17.01 19.24
C TYR A 234 0.41 -17.81 20.54
N ARG A 235 0.18 -17.17 21.70
CA ARG A 235 0.20 -17.84 23.01
C ARG A 235 -0.90 -18.91 23.16
N CYS A 236 -1.98 -18.80 22.40
CA CYS A 236 -3.04 -19.81 22.32
C CYS A 236 -2.74 -20.95 21.33
N GLY A 237 -1.58 -20.94 20.67
CA GLY A 237 -1.14 -22.01 19.77
C GLY A 237 -1.61 -21.87 18.33
N GLU A 238 -2.14 -20.72 17.92
CA GLU A 238 -2.35 -20.43 16.51
C GLU A 238 -1.00 -20.14 15.87
N LEU A 239 -0.58 -20.98 14.93
CA LEU A 239 0.59 -20.75 14.08
C LEU A 239 0.37 -21.50 12.76
N ASP A 240 0.11 -20.76 11.68
CA ASP A 240 -0.03 -21.32 10.34
C ASP A 240 1.35 -21.58 9.71
N ASP A 241 1.51 -22.71 9.02
CA ASP A 241 2.79 -23.12 8.42
C ASP A 241 3.26 -22.20 7.28
N TRP A 242 2.38 -21.38 6.68
CA TRP A 242 2.73 -20.44 5.60
C TRP A 242 2.79 -19.00 6.13
N ASP A 243 1.80 -18.61 6.94
CA ASP A 243 1.57 -17.22 7.33
C ASP A 243 1.93 -16.90 8.80
N GLY A 244 2.34 -17.85 9.64
CA GLY A 244 2.52 -17.60 11.07
C GLY A 244 1.19 -17.20 11.71
N VAL A 245 1.16 -16.12 12.51
CA VAL A 245 -0.11 -15.52 12.97
C VAL A 245 -0.41 -14.32 12.11
N LYS A 246 -1.48 -14.37 11.31
CA LYS A 246 -1.81 -13.29 10.36
C LYS A 246 -3.27 -12.92 10.45
N LEU A 247 -3.52 -11.64 10.74
CA LEU A 247 -4.86 -11.08 10.80
C LEU A 247 -5.03 -10.06 9.68
N ARG A 248 -6.26 -9.97 9.16
CA ARG A 248 -6.68 -8.87 8.31
C ARG A 248 -7.35 -7.79 9.13
N TYR A 249 -7.14 -6.53 8.75
CA TYR A 249 -8.00 -5.45 9.19
C TYR A 249 -9.38 -5.59 8.53
N VAL A 250 -10.43 -5.10 9.18
CA VAL A 250 -11.82 -5.27 8.73
C VAL A 250 -12.58 -3.96 8.72
N ASN A 251 -13.49 -3.81 7.76
CA ASN A 251 -14.58 -2.84 7.86
C ASN A 251 -15.67 -3.44 8.78
N PRO A 252 -15.91 -2.87 9.97
CA PRO A 252 -16.86 -3.43 10.94
C PRO A 252 -18.31 -3.41 10.46
N MET A 253 -18.63 -2.62 9.43
CA MET A 253 -19.99 -2.51 8.90
C MET A 253 -20.32 -3.57 7.85
N THR A 254 -19.30 -4.17 7.23
CA THR A 254 -19.48 -5.12 6.11
C THR A 254 -18.78 -6.45 6.34
N GLY A 255 -17.83 -6.53 7.28
CA GLY A 255 -16.91 -7.67 7.42
C GLY A 255 -15.88 -7.78 6.27
N GLY A 256 -15.90 -6.82 5.34
CA GLY A 256 -14.96 -6.71 4.23
C GLY A 256 -13.65 -6.01 4.64
N TRP A 257 -12.94 -5.49 3.64
CA TRP A 257 -11.68 -4.77 3.82
C TRP A 257 -11.92 -3.33 4.27
N PRO A 258 -10.98 -2.70 5.02
CA PRO A 258 -11.08 -1.30 5.36
C PRO A 258 -11.13 -0.40 4.12
N ILE A 259 -10.36 -0.75 3.10
CA ILE A 259 -10.31 -0.07 1.80
C ILE A 259 -10.82 -1.04 0.72
N PRO A 260 -11.82 -0.67 -0.10
CA PRO A 260 -12.43 -1.59 -1.07
C PRO A 260 -11.48 -2.10 -2.17
N THR A 261 -10.39 -1.37 -2.43
CA THR A 261 -9.39 -1.69 -3.46
C THR A 261 -8.11 -2.30 -2.88
N MET A 262 -7.90 -2.22 -1.57
CA MET A 262 -6.65 -2.66 -0.92
C MET A 262 -6.93 -3.53 0.30
N ALA A 263 -6.44 -4.77 0.28
CA ALA A 263 -6.43 -5.65 1.44
C ALA A 263 -5.28 -5.24 2.34
N THR A 264 -5.45 -5.39 3.66
CA THR A 264 -4.47 -4.94 4.65
C THR A 264 -4.37 -5.95 5.79
N PHE A 265 -3.15 -6.27 6.20
CA PHE A 265 -2.86 -7.33 7.16
C PHE A 265 -1.80 -6.89 8.17
N MET A 266 -1.85 -7.50 9.36
CA MET A 266 -0.75 -7.51 10.32
C MET A 266 -0.38 -8.97 10.61
N GLN A 267 0.91 -9.26 10.59
CA GLN A 267 1.45 -10.62 10.66
C GLN A 267 2.55 -10.70 11.71
N PHE A 268 2.50 -11.70 12.59
CA PHE A 268 3.55 -12.03 13.55
C PHE A 268 4.20 -13.36 13.17
N LEU A 269 5.53 -13.36 13.16
CA LEU A 269 6.37 -14.53 12.91
C LEU A 269 7.28 -14.72 14.14
N PRO A 270 7.18 -15.85 14.88
CA PRO A 270 8.05 -16.08 16.03
C PRO A 270 9.50 -16.36 15.58
N GLY A 271 10.47 -16.07 16.44
CA GLY A 271 11.88 -16.34 16.16
C GLY A 271 12.15 -17.81 15.82
N GLY A 272 12.86 -18.04 14.73
CA GLY A 272 13.10 -19.36 14.17
C GLY A 272 11.98 -19.89 13.26
N TYR A 273 10.92 -19.11 13.04
CA TYR A 273 9.86 -19.46 12.10
C TYR A 273 10.41 -19.65 10.68
N LYS A 274 9.99 -20.74 10.05
CA LYS A 274 10.31 -21.07 8.66
C LYS A 274 9.03 -21.42 7.93
N GLY A 275 8.41 -20.41 7.33
CA GLY A 275 7.18 -20.59 6.59
C GLY A 275 7.36 -21.50 5.39
N ARG A 276 6.29 -22.12 4.93
CA ARG A 276 6.21 -22.82 3.64
C ARG A 276 5.97 -21.82 2.51
N SER A 277 6.27 -22.25 1.29
CA SER A 277 6.11 -21.40 0.11
C SER A 277 4.65 -21.29 -0.29
N SER A 278 4.20 -20.10 -0.65
CA SER A 278 2.90 -19.87 -1.26
C SER A 278 3.01 -18.88 -2.42
N ARG A 279 1.97 -18.78 -3.25
CA ARG A 279 1.84 -17.70 -4.24
C ARG A 279 0.39 -17.30 -4.38
N SER A 280 0.17 -16.05 -4.75
CA SER A 280 -1.13 -15.52 -5.07
C SER A 280 -1.06 -14.61 -6.30
N THR A 281 -2.18 -14.40 -6.97
CA THR A 281 -2.29 -13.44 -8.08
C THR A 281 -2.27 -11.99 -7.61
N ASP A 282 -2.58 -11.69 -6.35
CA ASP A 282 -2.41 -10.34 -5.84
C ASP A 282 -0.94 -9.98 -5.64
N SER A 283 -0.59 -8.74 -5.99
CA SER A 283 0.73 -8.21 -5.66
C SER A 283 0.67 -7.62 -4.25
N THR A 284 1.62 -7.96 -3.41
CA THR A 284 1.62 -7.57 -2.00
C THR A 284 2.85 -6.74 -1.67
N VAL A 285 2.65 -5.62 -0.99
CA VAL A 285 3.70 -4.79 -0.41
C VAL A 285 3.76 -5.07 1.09
N TYR A 286 4.96 -5.29 1.62
CA TYR A 286 5.22 -5.50 3.04
C TYR A 286 6.03 -4.34 3.60
N CYS A 287 5.74 -3.96 4.84
CA CYS A 287 6.54 -3.06 5.66
C CYS A 287 6.87 -3.76 6.98
N VAL A 288 8.16 -3.91 7.28
CA VAL A 288 8.61 -4.54 8.52
C VAL A 288 8.37 -3.58 9.67
N VAL A 289 7.57 -3.99 10.65
CA VAL A 289 7.32 -3.20 11.85
C VAL A 289 8.42 -3.47 12.89
N GLU A 290 8.68 -4.75 13.15
CA GLU A 290 9.62 -5.22 14.15
C GLU A 290 10.39 -6.44 13.65
N GLY A 291 11.59 -6.66 14.22
CA GLY A 291 12.36 -7.88 14.02
C GLY A 291 13.16 -7.94 12.72
N THR A 292 13.80 -9.09 12.49
CA THR A 292 14.61 -9.39 11.31
C THR A 292 14.31 -10.77 10.76
N GLY A 293 14.53 -10.95 9.48
CA GLY A 293 14.27 -12.22 8.82
C GLY A 293 14.64 -12.24 7.35
N VAL A 294 14.11 -13.22 6.64
CA VAL A 294 14.40 -13.45 5.22
C VAL A 294 13.09 -13.61 4.45
N ALA A 295 12.97 -12.87 3.35
CA ALA A 295 11.94 -13.06 2.34
C ALA A 295 12.56 -13.70 1.10
N ARG A 296 12.13 -14.92 0.76
CA ARG A 296 12.48 -15.57 -0.51
C ARG A 296 11.34 -15.36 -1.48
N ILE A 297 11.61 -14.69 -2.60
CA ILE A 297 10.58 -14.30 -3.59
C ILE A 297 11.05 -14.74 -4.97
N GLY A 298 10.48 -15.82 -5.49
CA GLY A 298 11.00 -16.51 -6.68
C GLY A 298 12.45 -16.92 -6.47
N ASP A 299 13.35 -16.45 -7.33
CA ASP A 299 14.79 -16.72 -7.25
C ASP A 299 15.55 -15.68 -6.39
N HIS A 300 14.85 -14.69 -5.83
CA HIS A 300 15.44 -13.62 -5.03
C HIS A 300 15.38 -13.95 -3.54
N ILE A 301 16.43 -13.58 -2.81
CA ILE A 301 16.52 -13.72 -1.36
C ILE A 301 16.86 -12.35 -0.79
N PHE A 302 15.96 -11.82 0.04
CA PHE A 302 16.14 -10.54 0.72
C PHE A 302 16.19 -10.79 2.22
N THR A 303 17.22 -10.29 2.90
CA THR A 303 17.14 -10.09 4.35
C THR A 303 16.32 -8.84 4.61
N PHE A 304 15.51 -8.83 5.67
CA PHE A 304 14.73 -7.65 6.05
C PHE A 304 15.01 -7.29 7.52
N SER A 305 14.93 -5.99 7.79
CA SER A 305 15.10 -5.37 9.12
C SER A 305 13.98 -4.36 9.35
N PRO A 306 13.80 -3.83 10.58
CA PRO A 306 12.70 -2.90 10.87
C PRO A 306 12.65 -1.76 9.87
N HIS A 307 11.43 -1.43 9.47
CA HIS A 307 11.02 -0.40 8.51
C HIS A 307 11.36 -0.67 7.04
N ASP A 308 12.08 -1.75 6.72
CA ASP A 308 12.30 -2.15 5.33
C ASP A 308 10.95 -2.40 4.63
N ILE A 309 10.91 -2.06 3.34
CA ILE A 309 9.72 -2.26 2.51
C ILE A 309 10.10 -3.18 1.37
N PHE A 310 9.33 -4.23 1.14
CA PHE A 310 9.55 -5.14 0.01
C PHE A 310 8.26 -5.50 -0.69
N VAL A 311 8.38 -5.88 -1.96
CA VAL A 311 7.23 -6.19 -2.81
C VAL A 311 7.31 -7.62 -3.34
N VAL A 312 6.18 -8.32 -3.26
CA VAL A 312 5.92 -9.63 -3.86
C VAL A 312 5.00 -9.41 -5.07
N PRO A 313 5.51 -9.43 -6.31
CA PRO A 313 4.65 -9.28 -7.48
C PRO A 313 3.78 -10.52 -7.69
N SER A 314 2.64 -10.32 -8.37
CA SER A 314 1.70 -11.38 -8.76
C SER A 314 2.38 -12.68 -9.17
N TRP A 315 1.90 -13.79 -8.60
CA TRP A 315 2.23 -15.18 -8.93
C TRP A 315 3.68 -15.61 -8.66
N HIS A 316 4.50 -14.78 -8.00
CA HIS A 316 5.79 -15.22 -7.46
C HIS A 316 5.58 -16.10 -6.23
N LEU A 317 6.41 -17.13 -6.09
CA LEU A 317 6.50 -17.88 -4.84
C LEU A 317 7.11 -16.99 -3.77
N VAL A 318 6.49 -16.94 -2.60
CA VAL A 318 7.01 -16.25 -1.42
C VAL A 318 7.14 -17.23 -0.26
N GLN A 319 8.24 -17.11 0.46
CA GLN A 319 8.50 -17.80 1.72
C GLN A 319 9.10 -16.79 2.70
N LEU A 320 8.53 -16.71 3.90
CA LEU A 320 8.99 -15.82 4.96
C LEU A 320 9.62 -16.64 6.09
N GLU A 321 10.80 -16.21 6.53
CA GLU A 321 11.51 -16.75 7.69
C GLU A 321 11.78 -15.61 8.67
N ALA A 322 11.78 -15.90 9.96
CA ALA A 322 12.08 -14.93 11.01
C ALA A 322 13.27 -15.42 11.84
N GLU A 323 14.32 -14.59 11.95
CA GLU A 323 15.51 -14.92 12.76
C GLU A 323 15.22 -14.68 14.25
N VAL A 324 14.52 -13.58 14.52
CA VAL A 324 13.95 -13.20 15.81
C VAL A 324 12.46 -12.95 15.61
N ASP A 325 11.71 -12.75 16.70
CA ASP A 325 10.31 -12.33 16.62
C ASP A 325 10.17 -11.12 15.68
N ALA A 326 9.31 -11.24 14.68
CA ALA A 326 9.12 -10.23 13.64
C ALA A 326 7.64 -9.93 13.43
N VAL A 327 7.34 -8.67 13.16
CA VAL A 327 5.99 -8.19 12.83
C VAL A 327 6.02 -7.49 11.48
N LEU A 328 5.10 -7.85 10.60
CA LEU A 328 5.01 -7.34 9.23
C LEU A 328 3.61 -6.77 8.99
N PHE A 329 3.54 -5.51 8.62
CA PHE A 329 2.35 -4.95 7.97
C PHE A 329 2.40 -5.29 6.48
N SER A 330 1.25 -5.53 5.87
CA SER A 330 1.20 -5.67 4.41
C SER A 330 -0.12 -5.19 3.81
N TYR A 331 -0.06 -4.78 2.55
CA TYR A 331 -1.24 -4.44 1.76
C TYR A 331 -1.14 -4.97 0.33
N SER A 332 -2.30 -5.28 -0.28
CA SER A 332 -2.35 -5.86 -1.62
C SER A 332 -3.59 -5.47 -2.42
N ASP A 333 -3.55 -5.66 -3.74
CA ASP A 333 -4.68 -5.43 -4.66
C ASP A 333 -5.70 -6.59 -4.69
N ARG A 334 -5.61 -7.50 -3.70
CA ARG A 334 -6.49 -8.66 -3.53
C ARG A 334 -7.98 -8.36 -3.62
N PRO A 335 -8.54 -7.28 -3.04
CA PRO A 335 -9.98 -7.03 -3.10
C PRO A 335 -10.49 -6.88 -4.53
N VAL A 336 -9.70 -6.22 -5.39
CA VAL A 336 -10.02 -6.02 -6.81
C VAL A 336 -10.06 -7.36 -7.55
N LEU A 337 -9.01 -8.18 -7.36
CA LEU A 337 -8.96 -9.51 -7.97
C LEU A 337 -10.08 -10.42 -7.46
N THR A 338 -10.44 -10.31 -6.17
CA THR A 338 -11.55 -11.07 -5.59
C THR A 338 -12.88 -10.67 -6.23
N ALA A 339 -13.15 -9.36 -6.32
CA ALA A 339 -14.38 -8.82 -6.90
C ALA A 339 -14.57 -9.20 -8.38
N LEU A 340 -13.46 -9.37 -9.11
CA LEU A 340 -13.45 -9.78 -10.52
C LEU A 340 -13.37 -11.30 -10.71
N ASN A 341 -13.36 -12.10 -9.63
CA ASN A 341 -13.18 -13.55 -9.66
C ASN A 341 -11.86 -13.98 -10.36
N LEU A 342 -10.79 -13.20 -10.14
CA LEU A 342 -9.45 -13.40 -10.69
C LEU A 342 -8.43 -13.86 -9.64
N LEU A 343 -8.77 -13.77 -8.35
CA LEU A 343 -7.90 -14.21 -7.27
C LEU A 343 -7.64 -15.72 -7.37
N ARG A 344 -6.37 -16.11 -7.40
CA ARG A 344 -5.92 -17.50 -7.27
C ARG A 344 -4.80 -17.59 -6.27
N GLU A 345 -4.76 -18.70 -5.53
CA GLU A 345 -3.78 -18.95 -4.49
C GLU A 345 -3.29 -20.40 -4.56
N GLU A 346 -2.03 -20.60 -4.18
CA GLU A 346 -1.43 -21.92 -4.07
C GLU A 346 -0.50 -21.96 -2.85
N ARG A 347 -0.75 -22.92 -1.96
CA ARG A 347 0.06 -23.25 -0.78
C ARG A 347 0.83 -24.54 -1.07
N ILE A 348 2.16 -24.47 -1.15
CA ILE A 348 3.06 -25.57 -1.56
C ILE A 348 3.62 -26.32 -0.35
#